data_AF-A0A934XRB3-F1
#
_entry.id   AF-A0A934XRB3-F1
#
_cell.length_a   1.000
_cell.length_b   1.000
_cell.length_c   1.000
_cell.angle_alpha   90.00
_cell.angle_beta   90.00
_cell.angle_gamma   90.00
#
_symmetry.space_group_name_H-M   'P 1'
#
loop_
_entity.id
_entity.type
_entity.pdbx_description
1 polymer ?
#
loop_
_entity_poly.entity_id
_entity_poly.type
_entity_poly.pdbx_seq_one_letter_code
_entity_poly.pdbx_strand_id
1 'polypeptide(L)'
;MILGRNELHRVNFDWSEHGDAVSSQPLRELDEVDAKAYLRHYGLTDPVALDEVYRFTGGYPLLLVLVRHLAKEAGGWEQVGALESSADRDRIATELLERILRRGRVAEVQAFLEKGVVARWFDPETISVILQISQDDARKIYDKLKRHSFVERHPYGLKFHDKIRELLLERLKFTSSGEYDRLTRRLMAYYAEKAGIEEPESANQTAKSSETPAAAKYEIHIHGPAQGVIIGDSAQAQQHFTENEPTDPQPRP
;
A
#
# COMPACT_ATOMS: atom_id res chain seq x y z
N MET A 1 -21.66 12.26 1.43
CA MET A 1 -20.55 12.56 0.50
C MET A 1 -19.43 11.58 0.80
N ILE A 2 -19.12 10.68 -0.14
CA ILE A 2 -18.01 9.73 -0.01
C ILE A 2 -16.79 10.39 -0.65
N LEU A 3 -15.69 10.50 0.10
CA LEU A 3 -14.44 11.07 -0.37
C LEU A 3 -13.41 9.95 -0.48
N GLY A 4 -12.80 9.80 -1.64
CA GLY A 4 -11.75 8.82 -1.93
C GLY A 4 -10.51 9.51 -2.50
N ARG A 5 -9.33 8.94 -2.24
CA ARG A 5 -8.05 9.46 -2.78
C ARG A 5 -7.73 8.99 -4.19
N ASN A 6 -8.32 7.86 -4.60
CA ASN A 6 -8.06 7.27 -5.90
C ASN A 6 -9.20 7.62 -6.85
N GLU A 7 -8.86 7.88 -8.10
CA GLU A 7 -9.85 7.88 -9.17
C GLU A 7 -10.59 6.54 -9.14
N LEU A 8 -11.92 6.57 -9.29
CA LEU A 8 -12.78 5.38 -9.32
C LEU A 8 -12.62 4.58 -10.62
N HIS A 9 -11.41 4.53 -11.17
CA HIS A 9 -11.13 3.75 -12.36
C HIS A 9 -10.78 2.32 -11.94
N ARG A 10 -11.67 1.38 -12.32
CA ARG A 10 -11.48 -0.08 -12.39
C ARG A 10 -11.67 -0.88 -11.10
N VAL A 11 -12.85 -0.76 -10.46
CA VAL A 11 -13.31 -1.79 -9.53
C VAL A 11 -14.73 -2.21 -9.92
N ASN A 12 -14.86 -3.08 -10.94
CA ASN A 12 -15.98 -3.96 -11.34
C ASN A 12 -17.45 -3.61 -10.99
N PHE A 13 -17.78 -2.35 -10.76
CA PHE A 13 -19.12 -1.84 -10.48
C PHE A 13 -19.36 -0.63 -11.36
N ASP A 14 -20.57 -0.56 -11.91
CA ASP A 14 -21.00 0.38 -12.92
C ASP A 14 -21.23 1.79 -12.32
N TRP A 15 -20.16 2.40 -11.80
CA TRP A 15 -20.17 3.79 -11.32
C TRP A 15 -20.42 4.81 -12.45
N SER A 16 -20.48 4.34 -13.70
CA SER A 16 -20.80 5.15 -14.88
C SER A 16 -22.19 5.79 -14.77
N GLU A 17 -23.16 5.10 -14.16
CA GLU A 17 -24.52 5.60 -13.89
C GLU A 17 -24.56 6.73 -12.86
N HIS A 18 -23.46 6.96 -12.15
CA HIS A 18 -23.29 8.03 -11.16
C HIS A 18 -22.19 9.02 -11.55
N GLY A 19 -21.74 9.03 -12.80
CA GLY A 19 -20.68 9.93 -13.29
C GLY A 19 -20.94 11.41 -12.97
N ASP A 20 -22.20 11.85 -13.06
CA ASP A 20 -22.60 13.23 -12.75
C ASP A 20 -22.58 13.56 -11.24
N ALA A 21 -22.53 12.53 -10.38
CA ALA A 21 -22.44 12.67 -8.93
C ALA A 21 -21.00 12.57 -8.39
N VAL A 22 -20.02 12.27 -9.26
CA VAL A 22 -18.60 12.18 -8.91
C VAL A 22 -17.88 13.43 -9.41
N SER A 23 -17.29 14.18 -8.48
CA SER A 23 -16.41 15.30 -8.82
C SER A 23 -15.01 15.06 -8.26
N SER A 24 -14.00 15.26 -9.11
CA SER A 24 -12.61 15.32 -8.67
C SER A 24 -12.32 16.73 -8.18
N GLN A 25 -11.78 16.84 -6.98
CA GLN A 25 -11.28 18.11 -6.45
C GLN A 25 -9.77 18.00 -6.27
N PRO A 26 -8.98 18.88 -6.91
CA PRO A 26 -7.55 18.91 -6.65
C PRO A 26 -7.33 19.30 -5.19
N LEU A 27 -6.61 18.46 -4.43
CA LEU A 27 -6.17 18.84 -3.10
C LEU A 27 -5.16 19.96 -3.25
N ARG A 28 -5.52 21.16 -2.80
CA ARG A 28 -4.61 22.29 -2.75
C ARG A 28 -3.61 22.11 -1.63
N GLU A 29 -2.48 22.79 -1.76
CA GLU A 29 -1.53 23.00 -0.67
C GLU A 29 -2.26 23.62 0.53
N LEU A 30 -1.84 23.24 1.74
CA LEU A 30 -2.31 23.92 2.94
C LEU A 30 -1.77 25.34 2.94
N ASP A 31 -2.61 26.30 3.32
CA ASP A 31 -2.13 27.64 3.55
C ASP A 31 -1.16 27.67 4.74
N GLU A 32 -0.50 28.82 4.91
CA GLU A 32 0.51 29.01 5.94
C GLU A 32 -0.04 28.81 7.36
N VAL A 33 -1.29 29.20 7.60
CA VAL A 33 -1.92 29.13 8.91
C VAL A 33 -2.16 27.67 9.27
N ASP A 34 -2.77 26.90 8.36
CA ASP A 34 -3.08 25.49 8.54
C ASP A 34 -1.82 24.62 8.58
N ALA A 35 -0.84 24.89 7.71
CA ALA A 35 0.44 24.18 7.71
C ALA A 35 1.19 24.40 9.04
N LYS A 36 1.26 25.63 9.54
CA LYS A 36 1.89 25.90 10.85
C LYS A 36 1.08 25.35 12.01
N ALA A 37 -0.25 25.34 11.92
CA ALA A 37 -1.10 24.70 12.94
C ALA A 37 -0.83 23.19 13.02
N TYR A 38 -0.72 22.52 11.87
CA TYR A 38 -0.30 21.12 11.78
C TYR A 38 1.07 20.89 12.43
N LEU A 39 2.07 21.72 12.13
CA LEU A 39 3.42 21.58 12.67
C LEU A 39 3.46 21.79 14.19
N ARG A 40 2.73 22.80 14.71
CA ARG A 40 2.59 23.05 16.16
C ARG A 40 1.92 21.89 16.88
N HIS A 41 0.91 21.27 16.28
CA HIS A 41 0.27 20.08 16.84
C HIS A 41 1.27 18.93 17.05
N TYR A 42 2.33 18.87 16.24
CA TYR A 42 3.43 17.90 16.38
C TYR A 42 4.69 18.47 17.07
N GLY A 43 4.53 19.54 17.84
CA GLY A 43 5.55 20.04 18.77
C GLY A 43 6.57 21.01 18.17
N LEU A 44 6.40 21.48 16.93
CA LEU A 44 7.22 22.57 16.39
C LEU A 44 6.64 23.91 16.83
N THR A 45 7.24 24.53 17.85
CA THR A 45 6.74 25.80 18.42
C THR A 45 7.59 27.01 18.07
N ASP A 46 8.86 26.82 17.70
CA ASP A 46 9.75 27.91 17.32
C ASP A 46 9.24 28.61 16.06
N PRO A 47 8.94 29.94 16.11
CA PRO A 47 8.44 30.68 14.96
C PRO A 47 9.40 30.68 13.75
N VAL A 48 10.71 30.71 13.98
CA VAL A 48 11.69 30.73 12.88
C VAL A 48 11.69 29.39 12.16
N ALA A 49 11.79 28.28 12.90
CA ALA A 49 11.72 26.94 12.33
C ALA A 49 10.36 26.65 11.67
N LEU A 50 9.25 27.18 12.20
CA LEU A 50 7.92 27.09 11.54
C LEU A 50 7.94 27.73 10.15
N ASP A 51 8.52 28.93 10.04
CA ASP A 51 8.64 29.63 8.77
C ASP A 51 9.56 28.88 7.80
N GLU A 52 10.69 28.36 8.28
CA GLU A 52 11.64 27.59 7.47
C GLU A 52 11.01 26.31 6.93
N VAL A 53 10.34 25.52 7.78
CA VAL A 53 9.64 24.31 7.35
C VAL A 53 8.50 24.65 6.39
N TYR A 54 7.74 25.71 6.64
CA TYR A 54 6.69 26.12 5.71
C TYR A 54 7.24 26.54 4.34
N ARG A 55 8.28 27.38 4.29
CA ARG A 55 8.91 27.77 3.02
C ARG A 55 9.48 26.57 2.26
N PHE A 56 10.13 25.65 2.97
CA PHE A 56 10.67 24.43 2.40
C PHE A 56 9.58 23.51 1.84
N THR A 57 8.53 23.27 2.61
CA THR A 57 7.44 22.36 2.21
C THR A 57 6.43 23.00 1.27
N GLY A 58 6.31 24.33 1.24
CA GLY A 58 5.28 25.07 0.51
C GLY A 58 3.84 24.72 0.92
N GLY A 59 3.62 24.19 2.13
CA GLY A 59 2.29 23.72 2.53
C GLY A 59 1.86 22.39 1.90
N TYR A 60 2.75 21.72 1.15
CA TYR A 60 2.47 20.42 0.55
C TYR A 60 2.27 19.37 1.65
N PRO A 61 1.08 18.74 1.78
CA PRO A 61 0.79 17.82 2.87
C PRO A 61 1.78 16.65 2.97
N LEU A 62 2.24 16.15 1.82
CA LEU A 62 3.27 15.12 1.75
C LEU A 62 4.56 15.55 2.46
N LEU A 63 5.09 16.72 2.09
CA LEU A 63 6.38 17.19 2.58
C LEU A 63 6.29 17.53 4.08
N LEU A 64 5.15 18.06 4.54
CA LEU A 64 4.89 18.28 5.97
C LEU A 64 4.94 16.97 6.77
N VAL A 65 4.33 15.91 6.25
CA VAL A 65 4.36 14.57 6.87
C VAL A 65 5.79 14.00 6.88
N LEU A 66 6.52 14.10 5.76
CA LEU A 66 7.89 13.60 5.66
C LEU A 66 8.85 14.34 6.59
N VAL A 67 8.78 15.68 6.66
CA VAL A 67 9.59 16.46 7.59
C VAL A 67 9.29 16.08 9.04
N ARG A 68 8.01 15.87 9.39
CA ARG A 68 7.63 15.38 10.72
C ARG A 68 8.24 14.01 11.02
N HIS A 69 8.20 13.07 10.07
CA HIS A 69 8.85 11.77 10.23
C HIS A 69 10.36 11.92 10.41
N LEU A 70 11.01 12.78 9.61
CA LEU A 70 12.43 13.10 9.76
C LEU A 70 12.76 13.63 11.15
N ALA A 71 12.00 14.60 11.66
CA ALA A 71 12.18 15.15 13.01
C ALA A 71 12.05 14.04 14.08
N LYS A 72 11.00 13.21 13.99
CA LYS A 72 10.78 12.11 14.94
C LYS A 72 11.86 11.04 14.88
N GLU A 73 12.36 10.70 13.69
CA GLU A 73 13.45 9.73 13.53
C GLU A 73 14.80 10.31 13.97
N ALA A 74 15.02 11.62 13.77
CA ALA A 74 16.21 12.34 14.21
C ALA A 74 16.26 12.60 15.73
N GLY A 75 15.13 12.46 16.43
CA GLY A 75 15.04 12.66 17.89
C GLY A 75 14.60 14.07 18.29
N GLY A 76 14.10 14.87 17.36
CA GLY A 76 13.58 16.22 17.61
C GLY A 76 13.69 17.13 16.38
N TRP A 77 12.98 18.26 16.44
CA TRP A 77 12.98 19.28 15.38
C TRP A 77 14.35 19.94 15.19
N GLU A 78 15.09 20.17 16.28
CA GLU A 78 16.46 20.71 16.28
C GLU A 78 17.46 19.83 15.49
N GLN A 79 17.17 18.53 15.38
CA GLN A 79 18.06 17.54 14.75
C GLN A 79 17.72 17.27 13.28
N VAL A 80 16.73 17.99 12.73
CA VAL A 80 16.38 17.92 11.31
C VAL A 80 17.58 18.39 10.48
N GLY A 81 18.24 19.48 10.88
CA GLY A 81 19.32 20.12 10.13
C GLY A 81 18.79 20.97 8.97
N ALA A 82 19.69 21.49 8.12
CA ALA A 82 19.31 22.39 7.03
C ALA A 82 18.30 21.76 6.05
N LEU A 83 17.37 22.59 5.57
CA LEU A 83 16.34 22.24 4.60
C LEU A 83 16.55 23.11 3.34
N GLU A 84 17.13 22.52 2.29
CA GLU A 84 17.38 23.23 1.04
C GLU A 84 16.10 23.25 0.19
N SER A 85 15.65 24.43 -0.22
CA SER A 85 14.48 24.56 -1.07
C SER A 85 14.80 24.15 -2.51
N SER A 86 13.96 23.31 -3.11
CA SER A 86 13.94 22.99 -4.54
C SER A 86 12.56 23.33 -5.12
N ALA A 87 12.52 23.70 -6.40
CA ALA A 87 11.24 23.87 -7.11
C ALA A 87 10.57 22.52 -7.42
N ASP A 88 11.36 21.44 -7.50
CA ASP A 88 10.89 20.08 -7.72
C ASP A 88 10.51 19.43 -6.39
N ARG A 89 9.21 19.23 -6.20
CA ARG A 89 8.61 18.68 -4.97
C ARG A 89 8.85 17.18 -4.83
N ASP A 90 8.92 16.45 -5.93
CA ASP A 90 9.17 15.00 -5.92
C ASP A 90 10.62 14.71 -5.54
N ARG A 91 11.54 15.57 -6.01
CA ARG A 91 12.92 15.58 -5.55
C ARG A 91 13.02 15.84 -4.05
N ILE A 92 12.30 16.84 -3.52
CA ILE A 92 12.30 17.12 -2.07
C ILE A 92 11.77 15.91 -1.28
N ALA A 93 10.67 15.30 -1.74
CA ALA A 93 10.11 14.11 -1.10
C ALA A 93 11.13 12.97 -1.05
N THR A 94 11.84 12.74 -2.15
CA THR A 94 12.90 11.73 -2.27
C THR A 94 14.05 12.02 -1.31
N GLU A 95 14.54 13.26 -1.26
CA GLU A 95 15.64 13.66 -0.37
C GLU A 95 15.26 13.52 1.11
N LEU A 96 14.02 13.89 1.49
CA LEU A 96 13.52 13.70 2.85
C LEU A 96 13.43 12.21 3.21
N LEU A 97 12.93 11.39 2.29
CA LEU A 97 12.84 9.94 2.50
C LEU A 97 14.24 9.34 2.68
N GLU A 98 15.21 9.73 1.87
CA GLU A 98 16.60 9.28 2.05
C GLU A 98 17.18 9.71 3.40
N ARG A 99 16.94 10.94 3.83
CA ARG A 99 17.39 11.43 5.14
C ARG A 99 16.76 10.65 6.30
N ILE A 100 15.51 10.21 6.15
CA ILE A 100 14.85 9.32 7.10
C ILE A 100 15.55 7.94 7.12
N LEU A 101 15.75 7.34 5.95
CA LEU A 101 16.35 6.00 5.81
C LEU A 101 17.79 5.93 6.35
N ARG A 102 18.58 7.00 6.21
CA ARG A 102 19.97 7.07 6.69
C ARG A 102 20.10 7.23 8.22
N ARG A 103 19.01 7.45 8.97
CA ARG A 103 19.10 7.58 10.44
C ARG A 103 19.45 6.23 11.07
N GLY A 104 20.35 6.25 12.06
CA GLY A 104 20.91 5.01 12.65
C GLY A 104 19.87 4.01 13.16
N ARG A 105 18.77 4.48 13.76
CA ARG A 105 17.66 3.60 14.19
C ARG A 105 16.97 2.91 13.01
N VAL A 106 16.86 3.61 11.88
CA VAL A 106 16.18 3.12 10.68
C VAL A 106 17.06 2.13 9.92
N ALA A 107 18.39 2.29 9.98
CA ALA A 107 19.35 1.38 9.36
C ALA A 107 19.13 -0.10 9.77
N GLU A 108 18.76 -0.34 11.03
CA GLU A 108 18.50 -1.70 11.54
C GLU A 108 17.29 -2.41 10.91
N VAL A 109 16.37 -1.64 10.31
CA VAL A 109 15.14 -2.12 9.68
C VAL A 109 15.06 -1.76 8.19
N GLN A 110 16.11 -1.13 7.65
CA GLN A 110 16.16 -0.58 6.30
C GLN A 110 15.90 -1.65 5.24
N ALA A 111 16.52 -2.83 5.39
CA ALA A 111 16.32 -3.92 4.45
C ALA A 111 14.84 -4.32 4.32
N PHE A 112 14.09 -4.31 5.43
CA PHE A 112 12.65 -4.55 5.39
C PHE A 112 11.88 -3.35 4.87
N LEU A 113 12.28 -2.13 5.17
CA LEU A 113 11.61 -0.93 4.64
C LEU A 113 11.62 -0.89 3.11
N GLU A 114 12.75 -1.20 2.51
CA GLU A 114 12.92 -1.13 1.05
C GLU A 114 12.15 -2.24 0.32
N LYS A 115 12.03 -3.43 0.93
CA LYS A 115 11.44 -4.62 0.29
C LYS A 115 10.02 -4.92 0.75
N GLY A 116 9.71 -4.62 2.00
CA GLY A 116 8.44 -4.93 2.66
C GLY A 116 7.24 -4.18 2.11
N VAL A 117 7.47 -3.11 1.35
CA VAL A 117 6.42 -2.23 0.80
C VAL A 117 5.46 -2.91 -0.17
N VAL A 118 5.85 -4.07 -0.71
CA VAL A 118 4.97 -4.94 -1.52
C VAL A 118 3.83 -5.50 -0.69
N ALA A 119 4.02 -5.72 0.61
CA ALA A 119 2.99 -6.20 1.51
C ALA A 119 2.07 -5.04 1.93
N ARG A 120 0.75 -5.28 1.92
CA ARG A 120 -0.25 -4.30 2.36
C ARG A 120 -0.22 -4.09 3.88
N TRP A 121 0.03 -5.17 4.60
CA TRP A 121 0.32 -5.25 6.02
C TRP A 121 1.29 -6.42 6.22
N PHE A 122 1.97 -6.45 7.36
CA PHE A 122 3.00 -7.44 7.65
C PHE A 122 3.04 -7.79 9.14
N ASP A 123 3.43 -9.03 9.38
CA ASP A 123 3.71 -9.64 10.68
C ASP A 123 5.13 -10.27 10.63
N PRO A 124 5.61 -10.91 11.72
CA PRO A 124 6.91 -11.58 11.70
C PRO A 124 7.04 -12.64 10.59
N GLU A 125 5.98 -13.37 10.26
CA GLU A 125 6.02 -14.39 9.21
C GLU A 125 6.25 -13.75 7.84
N THR A 126 5.52 -12.68 7.53
CA THR A 126 5.69 -11.88 6.31
C THR A 126 7.10 -11.32 6.20
N ILE A 127 7.68 -10.83 7.31
CA ILE A 127 9.06 -10.33 7.34
C ILE A 127 10.05 -11.45 7.02
N SER A 128 9.87 -12.63 7.62
CA SER A 128 10.72 -13.80 7.37
C SER A 128 10.70 -14.21 5.90
N VAL A 129 9.52 -14.24 5.27
CA VAL A 129 9.36 -14.58 3.84
C VAL A 129 10.05 -13.54 2.94
N ILE A 130 9.84 -12.25 3.21
CA ILE A 130 10.37 -11.16 2.38
C ILE A 130 11.90 -11.09 2.47
N LEU A 131 12.45 -11.16 3.68
CA LEU A 131 13.90 -11.07 3.91
C LEU A 131 14.64 -12.40 3.81
N GLN A 132 13.92 -13.52 3.78
CA GLN A 132 14.49 -14.89 3.81
C GLN A 132 15.39 -15.12 5.03
N ILE A 133 14.87 -14.78 6.21
CA ILE A 133 15.55 -14.91 7.49
C ILE A 133 14.76 -15.82 8.44
N SER A 134 15.40 -16.21 9.54
CA SER A 134 14.74 -16.99 10.60
C SER A 134 13.54 -16.24 11.20
N GLN A 135 12.56 -16.99 11.73
CA GLN A 135 11.41 -16.40 12.42
C GLN A 135 11.82 -15.56 13.65
N ASP A 136 12.87 -15.97 14.36
CA ASP A 136 13.39 -15.25 15.51
C ASP A 136 13.98 -13.89 15.11
N ASP A 137 14.74 -13.83 14.03
CA ASP A 137 15.28 -12.56 13.52
C ASP A 137 14.18 -11.68 12.93
N ALA A 138 13.20 -12.28 12.26
CA ALA A 138 12.03 -11.54 11.78
C ALA A 138 11.23 -10.91 12.92
N ARG A 139 11.05 -11.61 14.05
CA ARG A 139 10.40 -11.05 15.25
C ARG A 139 11.20 -9.89 15.85
N LYS A 140 12.54 -9.97 15.89
CA LYS A 140 13.38 -8.84 16.33
C LYS A 140 13.19 -7.61 15.44
N ILE A 141 13.16 -7.79 14.12
CA ILE A 141 12.90 -6.71 13.16
C ILE A 141 11.50 -6.13 13.36
N TYR A 142 10.49 -6.98 13.51
CA TYR A 142 9.11 -6.57 13.77
C TYR A 142 9.01 -5.70 15.04
N ASP A 143 9.68 -6.09 16.12
CA ASP A 143 9.66 -5.34 17.39
C ASP A 143 10.39 -4.00 17.30
N LYS A 144 11.41 -3.89 16.45
CA LYS A 144 12.05 -2.61 16.12
C LYS A 144 11.11 -1.73 15.29
N LEU A 145 10.49 -2.29 14.25
CA LEU A 145 9.55 -1.59 13.37
C LEU A 145 8.42 -0.92 14.15
N LYS A 146 7.85 -1.58 15.17
CA LYS A 146 6.80 -1.01 16.05
C LYS A 146 7.12 0.37 16.63
N ARG A 147 8.40 0.71 16.77
CA ARG A 147 8.86 1.94 17.43
C ARG A 147 9.05 3.11 16.45
N HIS A 148 8.99 2.84 15.15
CA HIS A 148 9.22 3.84 14.14
C HIS A 148 7.95 4.61 13.78
N SER A 149 8.17 5.82 13.30
CA SER A 149 7.09 6.72 12.93
C SER A 149 6.46 6.40 11.58
N PHE A 150 7.09 5.60 10.72
CA PHE A 150 6.59 5.29 9.37
C PHE A 150 5.67 4.05 9.31
N VAL A 151 5.31 3.44 10.46
CA VAL A 151 4.35 2.32 10.54
C VAL A 151 3.14 2.64 11.42
N GLU A 152 2.02 2.00 11.11
CA GLU A 152 0.77 2.05 11.85
C GLU A 152 0.33 0.65 12.28
N ARG A 153 -0.47 0.57 13.34
CA ARG A 153 -1.11 -0.68 13.76
C ARG A 153 -2.21 -1.07 12.77
N HIS A 154 -2.30 -2.37 12.51
CA HIS A 154 -3.34 -2.99 11.69
C HIS A 154 -3.90 -4.23 12.44
N PRO A 155 -5.17 -4.63 12.25
CA PRO A 155 -5.72 -5.83 12.90
C PRO A 155 -4.88 -7.10 12.69
N TYR A 156 -4.17 -7.19 11.56
CA TYR A 156 -3.32 -8.34 11.20
C TYR A 156 -1.82 -8.08 11.39
N GLY A 157 -1.42 -7.00 12.06
CA GLY A 157 -0.01 -6.71 12.34
C GLY A 157 0.33 -5.22 12.23
N LEU A 158 1.32 -4.90 11.41
CA LEU A 158 1.71 -3.53 11.09
C LEU A 158 1.47 -3.25 9.61
N LYS A 159 1.30 -1.98 9.26
CA LYS A 159 1.38 -1.51 7.88
C LYS A 159 2.25 -0.27 7.83
N PHE A 160 2.84 0.01 6.68
CA PHE A 160 3.46 1.31 6.45
C PHE A 160 2.38 2.40 6.40
N HIS A 161 2.72 3.62 6.79
CA HIS A 161 1.90 4.77 6.42
C HIS A 161 1.76 4.81 4.90
N ASP A 162 0.54 4.99 4.42
CA ASP A 162 0.18 4.82 3.00
C ASP A 162 1.13 5.56 2.06
N LYS A 163 1.52 6.78 2.43
CA LYS A 163 2.35 7.63 1.59
C LYS A 163 3.85 7.28 1.61
N ILE A 164 4.36 6.78 2.73
CA ILE A 164 5.72 6.20 2.78
C ILE A 164 5.76 4.94 1.92
N ARG A 165 4.72 4.10 2.01
CA ARG A 165 4.59 2.90 1.18
C ARG A 165 4.59 3.26 -0.30
N GLU A 166 3.80 4.24 -0.70
CA GLU A 166 3.69 4.69 -2.09
C GLU A 166 5.06 5.12 -2.64
N LEU A 167 5.77 6.02 -1.95
CA LEU A 167 7.08 6.50 -2.38
C LEU A 167 8.12 5.37 -2.47
N LEU A 168 8.18 4.49 -1.47
CA LEU A 168 9.12 3.36 -1.48
C LEU A 168 8.76 2.33 -2.55
N LEU A 169 7.47 2.11 -2.79
CA LEU A 169 6.98 1.17 -3.81
C LEU A 169 7.28 1.68 -5.22
N GLU A 170 7.05 2.96 -5.48
CA GLU A 170 7.39 3.61 -6.75
C GLU A 170 8.90 3.54 -7.00
N ARG A 171 9.70 3.89 -5.97
CA ARG A 171 11.16 3.74 -6.03
C ARG A 171 11.58 2.30 -6.33
N LEU A 172 10.99 1.30 -5.66
CA LEU A 172 11.32 -0.11 -5.89
C LEU A 172 10.99 -0.54 -7.33
N LYS A 173 9.83 -0.13 -7.86
CA LYS A 173 9.43 -0.41 -9.25
C LYS A 173 10.36 0.25 -10.26
N PHE A 174 10.78 1.48 -10.00
CA PHE A 174 11.65 2.23 -10.90
C PHE A 174 13.10 1.73 -10.88
N THR A 175 13.67 1.53 -9.69
CA THR A 175 15.08 1.13 -9.53
C THR A 175 15.29 -0.37 -9.73
N SER A 176 14.30 -1.21 -9.43
CA SER A 176 14.47 -2.67 -9.40
C SER A 176 13.15 -3.42 -9.66
N SER A 177 12.53 -3.19 -10.83
CA SER A 177 11.30 -3.86 -11.25
C SER A 177 11.35 -5.39 -11.10
N GLY A 178 12.47 -6.02 -11.45
CA GLY A 178 12.63 -7.48 -11.29
C GLY A 178 12.60 -7.95 -9.83
N GLU A 179 13.12 -7.16 -8.89
CA GLU A 179 13.03 -7.48 -7.46
C GLU A 179 11.59 -7.26 -6.95
N TYR A 180 10.89 -6.23 -7.44
CA TYR A 180 9.47 -6.04 -7.15
C TYR A 180 8.62 -7.26 -7.57
N ASP A 181 8.80 -7.75 -8.80
CA ASP A 181 8.05 -8.91 -9.32
C ASP A 181 8.40 -10.19 -8.56
N ARG A 182 9.67 -10.36 -8.19
CA ARG A 182 10.14 -11.50 -7.40
C ARG A 182 9.53 -11.50 -6.00
N LEU A 183 9.55 -10.36 -5.31
CA LEU A 183 8.98 -10.22 -3.97
C LEU A 183 7.47 -10.41 -3.98
N THR A 184 6.79 -9.85 -4.98
CA THR A 184 5.34 -10.00 -5.14
C THR A 184 4.94 -11.46 -5.36
N ARG A 185 5.60 -12.16 -6.30
CA ARG A 185 5.35 -13.59 -6.53
C ARG A 185 5.62 -14.44 -5.31
N ARG A 186 6.73 -14.18 -4.60
CA ARG A 186 7.05 -14.89 -3.36
C ARG A 186 5.96 -14.73 -2.31
N LEU A 187 5.48 -13.51 -2.12
CA LEU A 187 4.45 -13.23 -1.13
C LEU A 187 3.11 -13.86 -1.53
N MET A 188 2.78 -13.86 -2.83
CA MET A 188 1.61 -14.57 -3.36
C MET A 188 1.68 -16.08 -3.12
N ALA A 189 2.81 -16.72 -3.45
CA ALA A 189 3.03 -18.15 -3.22
C ALA A 189 2.85 -18.53 -1.75
N TYR A 190 3.44 -17.74 -0.85
CA TYR A 190 3.29 -17.94 0.60
C TYR A 190 1.83 -17.83 1.06
N TYR A 191 1.07 -16.85 0.58
CA TYR A 191 -0.34 -16.73 0.94
C TYR A 191 -1.21 -17.81 0.31
N ALA A 192 -0.89 -18.27 -0.91
CA ALA A 192 -1.57 -19.39 -1.55
C ALA A 192 -1.39 -20.68 -0.74
N GLU A 193 -0.15 -21.01 -0.37
CA GLU A 193 0.19 -22.15 0.49
C GLU A 193 -0.56 -22.08 1.83
N LYS A 194 -0.53 -20.92 2.49
CA LYS A 194 -1.21 -20.71 3.78
C LYS A 194 -2.74 -20.80 3.68
N ALA A 195 -3.31 -20.46 2.53
CA ALA A 195 -4.73 -20.57 2.24
C ALA A 195 -5.15 -21.96 1.73
N GLY A 196 -4.20 -22.89 1.52
CA GLY A 196 -4.46 -24.20 0.91
C GLY A 196 -4.89 -24.10 -0.56
N ILE A 197 -4.50 -23.02 -1.24
CA ILE A 197 -4.72 -22.84 -2.67
C ILE A 197 -3.51 -23.46 -3.36
N GLU A 198 -3.69 -24.61 -3.99
CA GLU A 198 -2.66 -25.21 -4.84
C GLU A 198 -2.31 -24.25 -5.98
N GLU A 199 -1.03 -23.92 -6.13
CA GLU A 199 -0.56 -23.22 -7.34
C GLU A 199 -0.89 -24.11 -8.54
N PRO A 200 -1.51 -23.59 -9.62
CA PRO A 200 -1.72 -24.39 -10.80
C PRO A 200 -0.36 -24.82 -11.31
N GLU A 201 -0.09 -26.14 -11.29
CA GLU A 201 1.06 -26.75 -11.94
C GLU A 201 1.16 -26.15 -13.34
N SER A 202 2.18 -25.32 -13.56
CA SER A 202 2.48 -24.81 -14.88
C SER A 202 2.76 -26.02 -15.77
N ALA A 203 1.82 -26.28 -16.67
CA ALA A 203 1.88 -27.28 -17.72
C ALA A 203 3.29 -27.32 -18.33
N ASN A 204 4.05 -28.34 -17.97
CA ASN A 204 5.32 -28.62 -18.60
C ASN A 204 5.19 -29.93 -19.36
N GLN A 205 5.49 -29.85 -20.67
CA GLN A 205 5.49 -30.87 -21.73
C GLN A 205 4.11 -31.11 -22.38
N THR A 206 3.85 -30.85 -23.67
CA THR A 206 4.71 -31.04 -24.85
C THR A 206 4.21 -30.18 -26.03
N ALA A 207 5.13 -29.71 -26.87
CA ALA A 207 4.89 -28.89 -28.05
C ALA A 207 3.99 -29.53 -29.11
N LYS A 208 3.02 -28.76 -29.64
CA LYS A 208 2.91 -28.39 -31.06
C LYS A 208 1.66 -27.51 -31.33
N SER A 209 1.86 -26.54 -32.22
CA SER A 209 0.87 -25.78 -33.01
C SER A 209 0.02 -24.72 -32.28
N SER A 210 0.40 -23.46 -32.53
CA SER A 210 -0.47 -22.36 -32.97
C SER A 210 -1.92 -22.35 -32.48
N GLU A 211 -2.23 -21.46 -31.53
CA GLU A 211 -3.35 -20.50 -31.59
C GLU A 211 -3.43 -19.68 -30.29
N THR A 212 -3.94 -18.46 -30.41
CA THR A 212 -4.09 -17.37 -29.43
C THR A 212 -4.60 -17.84 -28.05
N PRO A 213 -4.08 -17.32 -26.91
CA PRO A 213 -4.48 -17.82 -25.59
C PRO A 213 -5.91 -17.38 -25.25
N ALA A 214 -6.84 -18.33 -25.27
CA ALA A 214 -8.17 -18.18 -24.69
C ALA A 214 -8.06 -18.13 -23.15
N ALA A 215 -8.80 -17.21 -22.54
CA ALA A 215 -8.81 -16.97 -21.10
C ALA A 215 -9.13 -18.25 -20.31
N ALA A 216 -8.30 -18.57 -19.32
CA ALA A 216 -8.51 -19.68 -18.41
C ALA A 216 -9.80 -19.47 -17.58
N LYS A 217 -10.70 -20.44 -17.66
CA LYS A 217 -11.95 -20.51 -16.89
C LYS A 217 -11.63 -21.13 -15.52
N TYR A 218 -11.91 -20.44 -14.43
CA TYR A 218 -11.81 -20.97 -13.07
C TYR A 218 -13.21 -21.30 -12.54
N GLU A 219 -13.43 -22.54 -12.08
CA GLU A 219 -14.63 -22.92 -11.31
C GLU A 219 -14.28 -22.94 -9.81
N ILE A 220 -14.99 -22.14 -9.01
CA ILE A 220 -14.83 -22.06 -7.56
C ILE A 220 -16.03 -22.76 -6.92
N HIS A 221 -15.81 -23.92 -6.28
CA HIS A 221 -16.81 -24.57 -5.44
C HIS A 221 -16.65 -24.10 -3.99
N ILE A 222 -17.61 -23.30 -3.50
CA ILE A 222 -17.64 -22.85 -2.10
C ILE A 222 -18.54 -23.79 -1.29
N HIS A 223 -17.98 -24.48 -0.31
CA HIS A 223 -18.72 -25.21 0.73
C HIS A 223 -18.37 -24.65 2.11
N GLY A 224 -19.29 -23.87 2.70
CA GLY A 224 -19.17 -23.36 4.07
C GLY A 224 -19.75 -21.96 4.24
N PRO A 225 -20.18 -21.57 5.46
CA PRO A 225 -20.82 -20.29 5.69
C PRO A 225 -19.79 -19.15 5.60
N ALA A 226 -19.78 -18.48 4.44
CA ALA A 226 -19.29 -17.13 4.14
C ALA A 226 -18.17 -16.55 5.04
N GLN A 227 -16.91 -16.80 4.66
CA GLN A 227 -15.81 -15.86 4.89
C GLN A 227 -15.32 -15.36 3.54
N GLY A 228 -15.62 -14.10 3.22
CA GLY A 228 -15.26 -13.47 1.97
C GLY A 228 -13.75 -13.33 1.82
N VAL A 229 -13.15 -14.17 0.98
CA VAL A 229 -11.80 -13.97 0.44
C VAL A 229 -11.95 -13.16 -0.84
N ILE A 230 -11.44 -11.93 -0.86
CA ILE A 230 -11.32 -11.14 -2.10
C ILE A 230 -9.91 -11.32 -2.66
N ILE A 231 -9.81 -12.08 -3.74
CA ILE A 231 -8.60 -12.29 -4.56
C ILE A 231 -8.57 -11.20 -5.64
N GLY A 232 -7.38 -10.69 -5.97
CA GLY A 232 -7.14 -9.51 -6.81
C GLY A 232 -7.71 -9.53 -8.24
N ASP A 233 -7.58 -8.36 -8.89
CA ASP A 233 -8.25 -7.84 -10.11
C ASP A 233 -8.15 -8.66 -11.42
N SER A 234 -8.39 -9.98 -11.42
CA SER A 234 -8.40 -10.76 -12.68
C SER A 234 -9.43 -11.88 -12.77
N ALA A 235 -10.31 -12.07 -11.78
CA ALA A 235 -11.37 -13.06 -11.85
C ALA A 235 -12.71 -12.41 -12.27
N GLN A 236 -13.11 -12.59 -13.53
CA GLN A 236 -14.51 -12.37 -13.93
C GLN A 236 -15.32 -13.62 -13.53
N ALA A 237 -16.13 -13.50 -12.48
CA ALA A 237 -17.13 -14.50 -12.14
C ALA A 237 -18.41 -14.21 -12.95
N GLN A 238 -18.71 -15.02 -13.98
CA GLN A 238 -20.03 -15.05 -14.59
C GLN A 238 -20.97 -15.87 -13.71
N GLN A 239 -21.93 -15.22 -13.05
CA GLN A 239 -23.05 -15.91 -12.41
C GLN A 239 -24.13 -16.19 -13.47
N HIS A 240 -24.30 -17.46 -13.84
CA HIS A 240 -25.50 -17.89 -14.56
C HIS A 240 -26.65 -18.03 -13.55
N PHE A 241 -27.64 -17.15 -13.64
CA PHE A 241 -28.95 -17.38 -13.03
C PHE A 241 -29.69 -18.38 -13.92
N THR A 242 -29.88 -19.61 -13.44
CA THR A 242 -30.96 -20.45 -13.96
C THR A 242 -32.27 -19.96 -13.35
N GLU A 243 -33.06 -19.24 -14.14
CA GLU A 243 -34.47 -18.98 -13.83
C GLU A 243 -35.19 -20.33 -13.70
N ASN A 244 -35.62 -20.67 -12.49
CA ASN A 244 -36.62 -21.71 -12.29
C ASN A 244 -37.97 -21.15 -12.74
N GLU A 245 -38.59 -21.79 -13.73
CA GLU A 245 -39.96 -21.53 -14.19
C GLU A 245 -40.96 -21.52 -13.02
N PRO A 246 -41.92 -20.57 -12.99
CA PRO A 246 -43.00 -20.61 -12.02
C PRO A 246 -44.00 -21.71 -12.39
N THR A 247 -44.21 -22.63 -11.45
CA THR A 247 -45.23 -23.69 -11.54
C THR A 247 -46.62 -23.07 -11.39
N ASP A 248 -47.45 -23.25 -12.41
CA ASP A 248 -48.85 -22.83 -12.52
C ASP A 248 -49.74 -23.49 -11.42
N PRO A 249 -50.60 -22.74 -10.70
CA PRO A 249 -51.53 -23.35 -9.76
C PRO A 249 -52.78 -23.88 -10.48
N GLN A 250 -52.95 -25.21 -10.47
CA GLN A 250 -54.20 -25.87 -10.85
C GLN A 250 -55.41 -25.38 -10.03
N PRO A 251 -56.59 -25.24 -10.67
CA PRO A 251 -57.82 -24.89 -9.96
C PRO A 251 -58.47 -26.14 -9.36
N ARG A 252 -59.12 -25.99 -8.21
CA ARG A 252 -59.98 -27.01 -7.59
C ARG A 252 -61.22 -26.36 -6.96
N PRO A 253 -62.29 -27.14 -6.77
CA PRO A 253 -63.54 -27.13 -7.56
C PRO A 253 -64.56 -26.07 -7.15
#